data_AF-A0AA39W7X3-F1
#
_entry.id   AF-A0AA39W7X3-F1
#
_cell.length_a   1.000
_cell.length_b   1.000
_cell.length_c   1.000
_cell.angle_alpha   90.00
_cell.angle_beta   90.00
_cell.angle_gamma   90.00
#
_symmetry.space_group_name_H-M   'P 1'
#
loop_
_entity.id
_entity.type
_entity.pdbx_description
1 polymer ?
#
loop_
_entity_poly.entity_id
_entity_poly.type
_entity_poly.pdbx_seq_one_letter_code
_entity_poly.pdbx_strand_id
1 'polypeptide(L)'
;MEGVIGFRPYVPRTKKLESFRVRWKKKFQQENPDIVDATMNIFGLLAYDVTVALAMAVEKSGVGNFKFDKQITNNVSTDLEAIGVSENGQNLVKALSSTRFRGLTSDYSFVDDQLQSLAFQIVNVNGYGTRGIGFWTPEKRVLMKKLMTSSTSNNNSFASKPNLGPYYMARGFCFCT
;
A
#
# COMPACT_ATOMS: atom_id res chain seq x y z
N MET A 1 -28.56 12.07 9.16
CA MET A 1 -27.18 11.68 9.54
C MET A 1 -26.20 12.45 8.68
N GLU A 2 -25.25 13.18 9.27
CA GLU A 2 -24.32 14.09 8.56
C GLU A 2 -23.08 13.39 7.96
N GLY A 3 -22.98 12.07 8.08
CA GLY A 3 -21.90 11.25 7.52
C GLY A 3 -20.76 10.98 8.51
N VAL A 4 -19.88 10.05 8.14
CA VAL A 4 -18.70 9.64 8.92
C VAL A 4 -17.45 9.88 8.08
N ILE A 5 -16.42 10.46 8.70
CA ILE A 5 -15.12 10.66 8.06
C ILE A 5 -14.28 9.38 8.21
N GLY A 6 -13.72 8.92 7.09
CA GLY A 6 -12.82 7.78 7.05
C GLY A 6 -11.60 8.03 6.17
N PHE A 7 -10.70 7.05 6.15
CA PHE A 7 -9.48 7.05 5.35
C PHE A 7 -9.43 5.76 4.51
N ARG A 8 -8.94 5.87 3.28
CA ARG A 8 -8.63 4.70 2.43
C ARG A 8 -7.27 4.86 1.75
N PRO A 9 -6.51 3.78 1.52
CA PRO A 9 -5.28 3.86 0.73
C PRO A 9 -5.56 4.50 -0.63
N TYR A 10 -4.73 5.47 -1.00
CA TYR A 10 -4.80 6.08 -2.31
C TYR A 10 -3.97 5.26 -3.30
N VAL A 11 -4.63 4.79 -4.36
CA VAL A 11 -3.97 4.14 -5.49
C VAL A 11 -4.07 5.08 -6.69
N PRO A 12 -2.95 5.64 -7.18
CA PRO A 12 -2.94 6.49 -8.37
C PRO A 12 -3.44 5.70 -9.59
N ARG A 13 -4.32 6.32 -10.39
CA ARG A 13 -4.70 5.75 -11.68
C ARG A 13 -3.57 5.94 -12.67
N THR A 14 -2.86 4.86 -12.99
CA THR A 14 -1.75 4.85 -13.95
C THR A 14 -2.04 3.89 -15.10
N LYS A 15 -1.45 4.14 -16.28
CA LYS A 15 -1.55 3.21 -17.42
C LYS A 15 -1.02 1.81 -17.07
N LYS A 16 0.07 1.74 -16.28
CA LYS A 16 0.66 0.49 -15.79
C LYS A 16 -0.34 -0.34 -14.97
N LEU A 17 -1.08 0.31 -14.06
CA LEU A 17 -2.11 -0.34 -13.25
C LEU A 17 -3.27 -0.86 -14.11
N GLU A 18 -3.77 -0.06 -15.04
CA GLU A 18 -4.88 -0.47 -15.91
C GLU A 18 -4.47 -1.64 -16.81
N SER A 19 -3.28 -1.59 -17.42
CA SER A 19 -2.74 -2.72 -18.19
C SER A 19 -2.58 -3.98 -17.33
N PHE A 20 -2.12 -3.83 -16.09
CA PHE A 20 -2.00 -4.96 -15.16
C PHE A 20 -3.35 -5.58 -14.84
N ARG A 21 -4.38 -4.77 -14.51
CA ARG A 21 -5.74 -5.23 -14.22
C ARG A 21 -6.34 -6.04 -15.37
N VAL A 22 -6.17 -5.58 -16.61
CA VAL A 22 -6.64 -6.30 -17.80
C VAL A 22 -5.97 -7.68 -17.91
N ARG A 23 -4.64 -7.73 -17.79
CA ARG A 23 -3.90 -9.00 -17.85
C ARG A 23 -4.28 -9.94 -16.72
N TRP A 24 -4.39 -9.42 -15.50
CA TRP A 24 -4.77 -10.20 -14.34
C TRP A 24 -6.18 -10.77 -14.48
N LYS A 25 -7.17 -9.94 -14.88
CA LYS A 25 -8.55 -10.39 -15.07
C LYS A 25 -8.65 -11.51 -16.11
N LYS A 26 -7.93 -11.35 -17.24
CA LYS A 26 -7.86 -12.39 -18.28
C LYS A 26 -7.31 -13.70 -17.72
N LYS A 27 -6.18 -13.65 -16.99
CA LYS A 27 -5.55 -14.85 -16.43
C LYS A 27 -6.42 -15.49 -15.34
N PHE A 28 -6.97 -14.68 -14.43
CA PHE A 28 -7.84 -15.15 -13.36
C PHE A 28 -9.07 -15.88 -13.90
N GLN A 29 -9.72 -15.34 -14.94
CA GLN A 29 -10.87 -15.99 -15.58
C GLN A 29 -10.51 -17.33 -16.22
N GLN A 30 -9.32 -17.47 -16.81
CA GLN A 30 -8.86 -18.72 -17.39
C GLN A 30 -8.68 -19.81 -16.33
N GLU A 31 -8.18 -19.43 -15.15
CA GLU A 31 -7.95 -20.35 -14.02
C GLU A 31 -9.23 -20.59 -13.20
N ASN A 32 -10.20 -19.68 -13.26
CA ASN A 32 -11.45 -19.72 -12.49
C ASN A 32 -12.66 -19.42 -13.41
N PRO A 33 -13.07 -20.35 -14.29
CA PRO A 33 -14.11 -20.11 -15.29
C PRO A 33 -15.47 -19.71 -14.70
N ASP A 34 -15.79 -20.19 -13.49
CA ASP A 34 -17.08 -19.99 -12.84
C ASP A 34 -17.20 -18.62 -12.14
N ILE A 35 -16.09 -17.93 -11.91
CA ILE A 35 -16.09 -16.61 -11.25
C ILE A 35 -16.20 -15.53 -12.33
N VAL A 36 -17.31 -14.81 -12.33
CA VAL A 36 -17.57 -13.72 -13.28
C VAL A 36 -17.13 -12.39 -12.67
N ASP A 37 -16.51 -11.55 -13.50
CA ASP A 37 -16.16 -10.15 -13.18
C ASP A 37 -15.31 -9.99 -11.90
N ALA A 38 -14.34 -10.87 -11.71
CA ALA A 38 -13.39 -10.75 -10.61
C ALA A 38 -12.71 -9.38 -10.60
N THR A 39 -12.69 -8.73 -9.44
CA THR A 39 -12.05 -7.44 -9.23
C THR A 39 -10.89 -7.57 -8.26
N MET A 40 -9.81 -6.84 -8.54
CA MET A 40 -8.65 -6.82 -7.64
C MET A 40 -8.84 -5.77 -6.55
N ASN A 41 -8.77 -6.21 -5.30
CA ASN A 41 -8.76 -5.33 -4.14
C ASN A 41 -7.36 -4.73 -3.89
N ILE A 42 -7.26 -3.83 -2.92
CA ILE A 42 -6.00 -3.18 -2.55
C ILE A 42 -4.93 -4.19 -2.11
N PHE A 43 -5.31 -5.24 -1.38
CA PHE A 43 -4.36 -6.23 -0.87
C PHE A 43 -3.69 -7.02 -2.00
N GLY A 44 -4.43 -7.36 -3.07
CA GLY A 44 -3.86 -8.00 -4.25
C GLY A 44 -2.84 -7.11 -4.96
N LEU A 45 -3.09 -5.79 -5.02
CA LEU A 45 -2.14 -4.83 -5.58
C LEU A 45 -0.89 -4.70 -4.70
N LEU A 46 -1.05 -4.64 -3.38
CA LEU A 46 0.05 -4.58 -2.43
C LEU A 46 0.91 -5.86 -2.48
N ALA A 47 0.28 -7.04 -2.55
CA ALA A 47 0.98 -8.30 -2.67
C ALA A 47 1.85 -8.37 -3.93
N TYR A 48 1.35 -7.84 -5.06
CA TYR A 48 2.14 -7.70 -6.28
C TYR A 48 3.37 -6.82 -6.05
N ASP A 49 3.18 -5.63 -5.46
CA ASP A 49 4.28 -4.70 -5.20
C ASP A 49 5.31 -5.27 -4.22
N VAL A 50 4.89 -5.95 -3.15
CA VAL A 50 5.77 -6.65 -2.19
C VAL A 50 6.56 -7.76 -2.88
N THR A 51 5.94 -8.53 -3.77
CA THR A 51 6.62 -9.58 -4.51
C THR A 51 7.70 -9.02 -5.43
N VAL A 52 7.41 -7.90 -6.10
CA VAL A 52 8.40 -7.18 -6.93
C VAL A 52 9.56 -6.66 -6.07
N ALA A 53 9.26 -6.05 -4.91
CA ALA A 53 10.27 -5.59 -3.96
C ALA A 53 11.20 -6.74 -3.51
N LEU A 54 10.61 -7.87 -3.12
CA LEU A 54 11.34 -9.04 -2.67
C LEU A 54 12.21 -9.62 -3.78
N ALA A 55 11.68 -9.77 -5.01
CA ALA A 55 12.43 -10.26 -6.15
C ALA A 55 13.67 -9.41 -6.42
N MET A 56 13.52 -8.08 -6.47
CA MET A 56 14.66 -7.18 -6.66
C MET A 56 15.69 -7.28 -5.53
N ALA A 57 15.24 -7.43 -4.28
CA ALA A 57 16.15 -7.57 -3.15
C ALA A 57 16.92 -8.89 -3.18
N VAL A 58 16.26 -9.99 -3.55
CA VAL A 58 16.93 -11.29 -3.74
C VAL A 58 17.99 -11.19 -4.82
N GLU A 59 17.67 -10.60 -5.98
CA GLU A 59 18.64 -10.37 -7.06
C GLU A 59 19.83 -9.52 -6.61
N LYS A 60 19.58 -8.44 -5.86
CA LYS A 60 20.63 -7.56 -5.33
C LYS A 60 21.48 -8.19 -4.23
N SER A 61 20.90 -9.10 -3.45
CA SER A 61 21.58 -9.70 -2.30
C SER A 61 22.76 -10.60 -2.71
N GLY A 62 22.85 -10.99 -3.99
CA GLY A 62 23.89 -11.87 -4.49
C GLY A 62 23.84 -13.29 -3.90
N VAL A 63 22.71 -13.66 -3.29
CA VAL A 63 22.54 -14.95 -2.60
C VAL A 63 22.36 -16.06 -3.63
N GLY A 64 23.46 -16.74 -3.96
CA GLY A 64 23.46 -17.91 -4.85
C GLY A 64 23.06 -19.22 -4.15
N ASN A 65 23.28 -19.33 -2.84
CA ASN A 65 22.97 -20.52 -2.04
C ASN A 65 22.38 -20.13 -0.69
N PHE A 66 21.16 -20.56 -0.39
CA PHE A 66 20.54 -20.36 0.92
C PHE A 66 21.14 -21.33 1.94
N LYS A 67 21.88 -20.81 2.92
CA LYS A 67 22.43 -21.57 4.04
C LYS A 67 21.88 -21.09 5.36
N PHE A 68 21.73 -22.04 6.27
CA PHE A 68 21.33 -21.82 7.65
C PHE A 68 22.41 -22.38 8.55
N ASP A 69 22.73 -21.64 9.60
CA ASP A 69 23.64 -22.08 10.63
C ASP A 69 22.96 -23.27 11.34
N LYS A 70 23.49 -24.47 11.11
CA LYS A 70 22.85 -25.72 11.52
C LYS A 70 23.10 -25.92 13.00
N GLN A 71 22.15 -25.53 13.86
CA GLN A 71 22.17 -25.99 15.24
C GLN A 71 21.87 -27.49 15.26
N ILE A 72 22.86 -28.27 15.68
CA ILE A 72 22.71 -29.70 15.96
C ILE A 72 22.00 -29.80 17.31
N THR A 73 20.74 -30.20 17.31
CA THR A 73 20.17 -30.90 18.46
C THR A 73 19.20 -31.97 18.01
N ASN A 74 19.51 -33.17 18.50
CA ASN A 74 18.80 -34.40 18.23
C ASN A 74 17.33 -34.29 18.60
N ASN A 75 16.49 -34.86 17.72
CA ASN A 75 15.18 -35.44 17.97
C ASN A 75 14.29 -34.78 19.03
N VAL A 76 13.22 -34.18 18.51
CA VAL A 76 11.97 -33.82 19.20
C VAL A 76 12.05 -32.58 20.08
N SER A 77 11.57 -31.45 19.56
CA SER A 77 10.70 -30.52 20.30
C SER A 77 10.26 -29.40 19.36
N THR A 78 9.09 -28.83 19.63
CA THR A 78 8.56 -27.56 19.10
C THR A 78 9.39 -26.34 19.53
N ASP A 79 10.71 -26.52 19.65
CA ASP A 79 11.61 -25.56 20.26
C ASP A 79 11.99 -24.49 19.24
N LEU A 80 11.66 -23.23 19.57
CA LEU A 80 12.00 -22.07 18.75
C LEU A 80 13.52 -21.93 18.61
N GLU A 81 14.29 -22.46 19.56
CA GLU A 81 15.75 -22.48 19.52
C GLU A 81 16.30 -23.40 18.42
N ALA A 82 15.53 -24.38 17.91
CA ALA A 82 15.95 -25.21 16.78
C ALA A 82 15.86 -24.49 15.42
N ILE A 83 15.32 -23.27 15.36
CA ILE A 83 15.27 -22.48 14.13
C ILE A 83 16.65 -21.85 13.89
N GLY A 84 17.43 -22.47 13.00
CA GLY A 84 18.73 -21.97 12.58
C GLY A 84 18.67 -20.56 11.98
N VAL A 85 19.73 -19.77 12.19
CA VAL A 85 19.85 -18.41 11.64
C VAL A 85 20.33 -18.48 10.20
N SER A 86 19.71 -17.72 9.29
CA SER A 86 20.19 -17.66 7.90
C SER A 86 21.50 -16.87 7.81
N GLU A 87 22.53 -17.49 7.21
CA GLU A 87 23.80 -16.83 6.89
C GLU A 87 23.60 -15.64 5.94
N ASN A 88 22.55 -15.69 5.11
CA ASN A 88 22.24 -14.68 4.11
C ASN A 88 21.23 -13.63 4.59
N GLY A 89 20.62 -13.81 5.77
CA GLY A 89 19.53 -12.96 6.25
C GLY A 89 19.90 -11.48 6.29
N GLN A 90 21.10 -11.15 6.79
CA GLN A 90 21.57 -9.77 6.86
C GLN A 90 21.78 -9.14 5.47
N ASN A 91 22.26 -9.92 4.50
CA ASN A 91 22.45 -9.43 3.13
C ASN A 91 21.10 -9.16 2.47
N LEU A 92 20.11 -10.03 2.70
CA LEU A 92 18.75 -9.85 2.20
C LEU A 92 18.07 -8.63 2.83
N VAL A 93 18.20 -8.42 4.15
CA VAL A 93 17.67 -7.23 4.83
C VAL A 93 18.31 -5.96 4.26
N LYS A 94 19.63 -5.91 4.12
CA LYS A 94 20.33 -4.77 3.50
C LYS A 94 19.89 -4.53 2.05
N ALA A 95 19.67 -5.59 1.28
CA ALA A 95 19.19 -5.49 -0.10
C ALA A 95 17.74 -5.00 -0.17
N LEU A 96 16.87 -5.44 0.75
CA LEU A 96 15.50 -4.96 0.88
C LEU A 96 15.46 -3.48 1.26
N SER A 97 16.19 -3.07 2.30
CA SER A 97 16.26 -1.66 2.75
C SER A 97 16.83 -0.72 1.69
N SER A 98 17.71 -1.21 0.80
CA SER A 98 18.24 -0.42 -0.32
C SER A 98 17.37 -0.48 -1.59
N THR A 99 16.25 -1.18 -1.56
CA THR A 99 15.37 -1.31 -2.73
C THR A 99 14.47 -0.09 -2.88
N ARG A 100 14.47 0.46 -4.10
CA ARG A 100 13.64 1.59 -4.50
C ARG A 100 13.05 1.31 -5.86
N PHE A 101 11.74 1.44 -5.99
CA PHE A 101 11.04 1.18 -7.25
C PHE A 101 9.66 1.84 -7.29
N ARG A 102 9.11 1.93 -8.50
CA ARG A 102 7.73 2.35 -8.75
C ARG A 102 6.81 1.14 -8.88
N GLY A 103 6.00 0.90 -7.86
CA GLY A 103 4.98 -0.13 -7.82
C GLY A 103 3.73 0.23 -8.65
N LEU A 104 2.67 -0.56 -8.47
CA LEU A 104 1.32 -0.29 -8.98
C LEU A 104 0.57 0.68 -8.08
N THR A 105 0.81 0.61 -6.77
CA THR A 105 0.09 1.39 -5.75
C THR A 105 0.83 2.65 -5.30
N SER A 106 2.16 2.60 -5.27
CA SER A 106 2.99 3.72 -4.81
C SER A 106 4.41 3.65 -5.39
N ASP A 107 5.16 4.73 -5.21
CA ASP A 107 6.61 4.67 -5.23
C ASP A 107 7.07 4.16 -3.85
N TYR A 108 7.97 3.19 -3.83
CA TYR A 108 8.46 2.52 -2.64
C TYR A 108 9.94 2.83 -2.41
N SER A 109 10.25 3.21 -1.17
CA SER A 109 11.61 3.36 -0.64
C SER A 109 11.58 3.15 0.87
N PHE A 110 12.66 2.60 1.40
CA PHE A 110 12.87 2.47 2.84
C PHE A 110 13.75 3.63 3.33
N VAL A 111 13.38 4.20 4.47
CA VAL A 111 14.15 5.23 5.19
C VAL A 111 14.27 4.74 6.62
N ASP A 112 15.49 4.69 7.15
CA ASP A 112 15.78 4.14 8.49
C ASP A 112 15.18 2.74 8.69
N ASP A 113 15.35 1.86 7.69
CA ASP A 113 14.80 0.49 7.62
C ASP A 113 13.26 0.39 7.71
N GLN A 114 12.54 1.51 7.65
CA GLN A 114 11.09 1.56 7.61
C GLN A 114 10.58 1.93 6.23
N LEU A 115 9.51 1.27 5.81
CA LEU A 115 8.84 1.60 4.57
C LEU A 115 8.18 2.98 4.69
N GLN A 116 8.46 3.88 3.75
CA GLN A 116 7.72 5.15 3.69
C GLN A 116 6.22 4.87 3.54
N SER A 117 5.41 5.52 4.39
CA SER A 117 3.98 5.20 4.47
C SER A 117 3.23 5.62 3.20
N LEU A 118 2.20 4.85 2.86
CA LEU A 118 1.34 5.09 1.71
C LEU A 118 0.58 6.42 1.82
N ALA A 119 0.24 7.01 0.67
CA ALA A 119 -0.72 8.10 0.61
C ALA A 119 -2.14 7.59 0.93
N PHE A 120 -2.91 8.39 1.66
CA PHE A 120 -4.31 8.07 1.98
C PHE A 120 -5.24 9.13 1.41
N GLN A 121 -6.42 8.69 0.95
CA GLN A 121 -7.53 9.57 0.62
C GLN A 121 -8.46 9.69 1.83
N ILE A 122 -8.74 10.93 2.22
CA ILE A 122 -9.74 11.26 3.22
C ILE A 122 -11.10 11.23 2.52
N VAL A 123 -12.05 10.49 3.08
CA VAL A 123 -13.39 10.33 2.52
C VAL A 123 -14.45 10.69 3.54
N ASN A 124 -15.54 11.29 3.09
CA ASN A 124 -16.79 11.40 3.84
C ASN A 124 -17.77 10.35 3.28
N VAL A 125 -18.33 9.53 4.17
CA VAL A 125 -19.34 8.53 3.83
C VAL A 125 -20.67 8.96 4.41
N ASN A 126 -21.67 9.17 3.57
CA ASN A 126 -23.02 9.55 3.99
C ASN A 126 -24.08 8.74 3.23
N GLY A 127 -25.37 9.08 3.39
CA GLY A 127 -26.48 8.38 2.73
C GLY A 127 -26.43 8.38 1.20
N TYR A 128 -25.59 9.21 0.57
CA TYR A 128 -25.40 9.28 -0.88
C TYR A 128 -24.13 8.53 -1.36
N GLY A 129 -23.38 7.90 -0.45
CA GLY A 129 -22.18 7.14 -0.74
C GLY A 129 -20.88 7.77 -0.25
N THR A 130 -19.76 7.44 -0.90
CA THR A 130 -18.40 7.86 -0.49
C THR A 130 -17.90 9.02 -1.35
N ARG A 131 -17.60 10.16 -0.71
CA ARG A 131 -17.01 11.35 -1.36
C ARG A 131 -15.58 11.60 -0.85
N GLY A 132 -14.61 11.65 -1.76
CA GLY A 132 -13.24 12.07 -1.43
C GLY A 132 -13.17 13.57 -1.14
N ILE A 133 -12.58 13.94 0.00
CA ILE A 133 -12.49 15.34 0.46
C ILE A 133 -11.04 15.85 0.58
N GLY A 134 -10.04 14.96 0.53
CA GLY A 134 -8.63 15.36 0.57
C GLY A 134 -7.67 14.19 0.50
N PHE A 135 -6.37 14.49 0.55
CA PHE A 135 -5.29 13.50 0.60
C PHE A 135 -4.35 13.78 1.78
N TRP A 136 -3.81 12.72 2.34
CA TRP A 136 -2.80 12.75 3.38
C TRP A 136 -1.56 12.00 2.91
N THR A 137 -0.37 12.57 3.13
CA THR A 137 0.90 11.87 2.93
C THR A 137 1.80 12.10 4.15
N PRO A 138 2.73 11.18 4.46
CA PRO A 138 3.64 11.34 5.60
C PRO A 138 4.50 12.60 5.53
N GLU A 139 5.01 12.90 4.33
CA GLU A 139 5.85 14.07 4.05
C GLU A 139 5.07 15.39 4.16
N LYS A 140 3.80 15.38 3.75
CA LYS A 140 2.94 16.55 3.71
C LYS A 140 1.72 16.23 4.55
N ARG A 141 1.85 16.53 5.85
CA ARG A 141 0.88 16.23 6.92
C ARG A 141 -0.59 16.45 6.55
N VAL A 142 -0.92 17.32 5.60
CA VAL A 142 -2.17 17.31 4.81
C VAL A 142 -1.90 17.94 3.43
N LEU A 143 -2.32 17.30 2.33
CA LEU A 143 -2.48 17.95 1.02
C LEU A 143 -3.98 18.22 0.78
N MET A 144 -4.45 19.35 1.29
CA MET A 144 -5.71 19.91 0.83
C MET A 144 -5.41 20.79 -0.38
N LYS A 145 -5.55 20.22 -1.59
CA LYS A 145 -5.70 21.08 -2.77
C LYS A 145 -6.84 20.62 -3.68
N LYS A 146 -7.93 21.39 -3.48
CA LYS A 146 -8.92 21.90 -4.43
C LYS A 146 -9.91 20.91 -5.05
N LEU A 147 -11.09 20.92 -4.43
CA LEU A 147 -12.38 21.27 -5.06
C LEU A 147 -12.40 21.16 -6.59
N MET A 148 -13.24 20.26 -7.09
CA MET A 148 -13.67 20.23 -8.48
C MET A 148 -14.08 21.64 -8.95
N THR A 149 -13.45 22.13 -10.02
CA THR A 149 -14.03 23.10 -10.96
C THR A 149 -13.42 22.73 -12.31
N SER A 150 -14.18 22.33 -13.33
CA SER A 150 -15.31 23.06 -13.90
C SER A 150 -16.23 22.15 -14.72
N SER A 151 -17.49 22.01 -14.30
CA SER A 151 -18.60 21.93 -15.24
C SER A 151 -19.10 23.35 -15.46
N THR A 152 -18.98 23.82 -16.69
CA THR A 152 -19.63 25.02 -17.18
C THR A 152 -21.14 24.85 -17.04
N SER A 153 -21.79 25.63 -16.16
CA SER A 153 -23.12 26.22 -16.36
C SER A 153 -23.58 26.91 -15.08
N ASN A 154 -23.93 28.19 -15.24
CA ASN A 154 -24.48 29.12 -14.25
C ASN A 154 -25.58 28.52 -13.36
N ASN A 155 -25.55 28.83 -12.06
CA ASN A 155 -26.59 29.64 -11.41
C ASN A 155 -26.28 29.89 -9.92
N ASN A 156 -26.63 31.10 -9.48
CA ASN A 156 -26.40 31.64 -8.15
C ASN A 156 -26.98 30.78 -7.02
N SER A 157 -26.16 30.42 -6.04
CA SER A 157 -26.60 30.31 -4.65
C SER A 157 -25.40 30.39 -3.70
N PHE A 158 -25.62 31.08 -2.58
CA PHE A 158 -24.64 31.50 -1.59
C PHE A 158 -23.70 30.38 -1.12
N ALA A 159 -22.40 30.65 -1.17
CA ALA A 159 -21.37 29.82 -0.58
C ALA A 159 -21.43 29.89 0.95
N SER A 160 -21.81 28.80 1.60
CA SER A 160 -21.42 28.54 3.00
C SER A 160 -20.10 27.77 3.00
N LYS A 161 -19.02 28.42 3.45
CA LYS A 161 -17.73 27.78 3.75
C LYS A 161 -17.98 26.60 4.70
N PRO A 162 -17.53 25.36 4.40
CA PRO A 162 -17.44 24.36 5.45
C PRO A 162 -16.29 24.78 6.38
N ASN A 163 -16.65 25.22 7.59
CA ASN A 163 -15.71 25.45 8.69
C ASN A 163 -15.17 24.10 9.17
N LEU A 164 -14.20 23.56 8.44
CA LEU A 164 -13.44 22.40 8.86
C LEU A 164 -12.15 22.97 9.48
N GLY A 165 -12.12 23.03 10.81
CA GLY A 165 -10.94 23.47 11.57
C GLY A 165 -9.71 22.57 11.30
N PRO A 166 -8.52 22.98 11.74
CA PRO A 166 -7.31 22.17 11.57
C PRO A 166 -7.48 20.82 12.31
N TYR A 167 -7.62 19.75 11.54
CA TYR A 167 -7.61 18.39 12.08
C TYR A 167 -6.16 18.01 12.39
N TYR A 168 -5.78 18.12 13.65
CA TYR A 168 -4.55 17.53 14.15
C TYR A 168 -4.76 16.03 14.28
N MET A 169 -4.07 15.25 13.45
CA MET A 169 -3.95 13.82 13.67
C MET A 169 -3.12 13.64 14.95
N ALA A 170 -3.71 13.01 15.97
CA ALA A 170 -2.99 12.66 17.17
C ALA A 170 -1.74 11.87 16.79
N ARG A 171 -0.60 12.14 17.46
CA ARG A 171 0.68 11.43 17.32
C ARG A 171 0.61 9.90 17.60
N GLY A 172 -0.59 9.34 17.78
CA GLY A 172 -0.83 7.97 18.21
C GLY A 172 -1.23 6.98 17.12
N PHE A 173 -1.34 7.36 15.84
CA PHE A 173 -1.36 6.36 14.77
C PHE A 173 0.07 5.87 14.48
N CYS A 174 0.66 5.23 15.50
CA CYS A 174 1.66 4.20 15.28
C CYS A 174 0.92 3.09 14.53
N PHE A 175 1.16 2.98 13.22
CA PHE A 175 0.95 1.70 12.57
C PHE A 175 2.00 0.76 13.15
N CYS A 176 1.60 -0.03 14.15
CA CYS A 176 2.38 -1.18 14.56
C CYS A 176 2.53 -2.10 13.34
N THR A 177 3.76 -2.24 12.89
CA THR A 177 4.28 -3.46 12.27
C THR A 177 5.57 -3.79 12.99
#